data_AF-A0A9P3EW80-F1
#
_entry.id   AF-A0A9P3EW80-F1
#
_cell.length_a   1.000
_cell.length_b   1.000
_cell.length_c   1.000
_cell.angle_alpha   90.00
_cell.angle_beta   90.00
_cell.angle_gamma   90.00
#
_symmetry.space_group_name_H-M   'P 1'
#
loop_
_entity.id
_entity.type
_entity.pdbx_description
1 polymer ?
#
loop_
_entity_poly.entity_id
_entity_poly.type
_entity_poly.pdbx_seq_one_letter_code
_entity_poly.pdbx_strand_id
1 'polypeptide(L)'
;MKTYVLTLVAFATSGVAFPELGDHRFRTPGPFDSRSPCPGLNALANHGYLPRDGKNIDYDMINEATQVAYGWAPGSFISVVDMVFQFNISTTNRPNETFHLFDLARHDTIEVDGSLTRNDIYFGDDVHFDATVWAPVAKDLGLDDLHSHERFVTPEIAAKATKNRYDLAERVNPEFNNSKLRHQTEYGTTALYLLTVWDGENNAVRNHGSRPCSKGNTTKNPERLGAMTQALREIVGWKA
;
A
#
# COMPACT_ATOMS: atom_id res chain seq x y z
N MET A 1 -63.92 8.17 -38.02
CA MET A 1 -63.20 7.77 -36.79
C MET A 1 -61.81 8.40 -36.84
N LYS A 2 -61.47 9.26 -35.88
CA LYS A 2 -60.15 9.93 -35.81
C LYS A 2 -59.18 9.02 -35.05
N THR A 3 -58.12 8.57 -35.71
CA THR A 3 -57.07 7.74 -35.13
C THR A 3 -56.02 8.65 -34.52
N TYR A 4 -55.78 8.55 -33.20
CA TYR A 4 -54.68 9.23 -32.53
C TYR A 4 -53.50 8.27 -32.41
N VAL A 5 -52.35 8.66 -32.95
CA VAL A 5 -51.08 7.93 -32.80
C VAL A 5 -50.38 8.49 -31.56
N LEU A 6 -50.18 7.63 -30.57
CA LEU A 6 -49.46 7.95 -29.33
C LEU A 6 -47.96 7.70 -29.56
N THR A 7 -47.17 8.76 -29.67
CA THR A 7 -45.71 8.66 -29.81
C THR A 7 -45.09 8.52 -28.41
N LEU A 8 -44.58 7.33 -28.09
CA LEU A 8 -43.82 7.06 -26.86
C LEU A 8 -42.40 7.61 -26.99
N VAL A 9 -42.09 8.67 -26.25
CA VAL A 9 -40.71 9.17 -26.07
C VAL A 9 -40.05 8.33 -24.97
N ALA A 10 -39.09 7.49 -25.34
CA ALA A 10 -38.27 6.74 -24.40
C ALA A 10 -37.17 7.67 -23.84
N PHE A 11 -37.25 8.00 -22.55
CA PHE A 11 -36.12 8.59 -21.83
C PHE A 11 -35.09 7.50 -21.59
N ALA A 12 -33.95 7.58 -22.28
CA ALA A 12 -32.76 6.81 -21.92
C ALA A 12 -32.22 7.38 -20.61
N THR A 13 -32.49 6.68 -19.51
CA THR A 13 -31.82 6.95 -18.24
C THR A 13 -30.37 6.50 -18.39
N SER A 14 -29.45 7.47 -18.46
CA SER A 14 -28.03 7.24 -18.25
C SER A 14 -27.86 6.74 -16.81
N GLY A 15 -27.88 5.42 -16.63
CA GLY A 15 -27.51 4.81 -15.36
C GLY A 15 -26.04 5.13 -15.10
N VAL A 16 -25.78 6.03 -14.17
CA VAL A 16 -24.51 6.03 -13.44
C VAL A 16 -24.44 4.70 -12.71
N ALA A 17 -23.76 3.73 -13.34
CA ALA A 17 -23.46 2.47 -12.71
C ALA A 17 -22.48 2.75 -11.56
N PHE A 18 -23.01 2.88 -10.35
CA PHE A 18 -22.20 2.68 -9.16
C PHE A 18 -21.62 1.26 -9.25
N PRO A 19 -20.29 1.08 -9.22
CA PRO A 19 -19.70 -0.25 -9.23
C PRO A 19 -20.29 -1.03 -8.05
N GLU A 20 -20.70 -2.28 -8.26
CA GLU A 20 -21.11 -3.16 -7.17
C GLU A 20 -19.99 -3.24 -6.12
N LEU A 21 -20.21 -2.59 -4.98
CA LEU A 21 -19.37 -2.66 -3.78
C LEU A 21 -19.42 -4.05 -3.09
N GLY A 22 -20.11 -5.03 -3.68
CA GLY A 22 -20.40 -6.32 -3.05
C GLY A 22 -19.46 -7.48 -3.42
N ASP A 23 -18.73 -7.38 -4.52
CA ASP A 23 -17.86 -8.47 -4.99
C ASP A 23 -16.37 -8.06 -4.90
N HIS A 24 -15.74 -8.47 -3.80
CA HIS A 24 -14.32 -8.23 -3.53
C HIS A 24 -13.37 -9.20 -4.26
N ARG A 25 -13.82 -9.83 -5.36
CA ARG A 25 -12.94 -10.61 -6.23
C ARG A 25 -11.84 -9.73 -6.82
N PHE A 26 -10.66 -10.34 -6.95
CA PHE A 26 -9.51 -9.73 -7.60
C PHE A 26 -9.83 -9.42 -9.07
N ARG A 27 -9.42 -8.24 -9.51
CA ARG A 27 -9.40 -7.83 -10.92
C ARG A 27 -8.09 -7.10 -11.19
N THR A 28 -7.44 -7.48 -12.29
CA THR A 28 -6.25 -6.75 -12.79
C THR A 28 -6.63 -5.30 -13.10
N PRO A 29 -5.77 -4.31 -12.81
CA PRO A 29 -5.98 -2.95 -13.30
C PRO A 29 -5.98 -2.92 -14.82
N GLY A 30 -6.83 -2.07 -15.39
CA GLY A 30 -6.78 -1.69 -16.79
C GLY A 30 -5.67 -0.65 -17.07
N PRO A 31 -5.40 -0.36 -18.36
CA PRO A 31 -4.30 0.52 -18.77
C PRO A 31 -4.47 1.99 -18.36
N PHE A 32 -5.67 2.41 -17.95
CA PHE A 32 -5.97 3.79 -17.52
C PHE A 32 -6.29 3.89 -16.03
N ASP A 33 -6.21 2.77 -15.31
CA ASP A 33 -6.43 2.73 -13.88
C ASP A 33 -5.18 3.24 -13.16
N SER A 34 -5.39 4.09 -12.16
CA SER A 34 -4.34 4.68 -11.36
C SER A 34 -3.86 3.69 -10.29
N ARG A 35 -2.55 3.52 -10.16
CA ARG A 35 -1.91 2.73 -9.10
C ARG A 35 -0.76 3.52 -8.50
N SER A 36 -0.39 3.13 -7.28
CA SER A 36 0.59 3.81 -6.43
C SER A 36 1.83 2.94 -6.21
N PRO A 37 2.92 3.50 -5.64
CA PRO A 37 4.01 2.70 -5.07
C PRO A 37 3.56 1.82 -3.89
N CYS A 38 2.39 2.09 -3.28
CA CYS A 38 1.88 1.35 -2.13
C CYS A 38 1.18 0.03 -2.55
N PRO A 39 1.72 -1.15 -2.22
CA PRO A 39 1.09 -2.43 -2.56
C PRO A 39 -0.26 -2.63 -1.85
N GLY A 40 -0.43 -2.11 -0.64
CA GLY A 40 -1.68 -2.23 0.12
C GLY A 40 -2.85 -1.51 -0.56
N LEU A 41 -2.68 -0.22 -0.91
CA LEU A 41 -3.73 0.54 -1.59
C LEU A 41 -4.04 -0.03 -2.98
N ASN A 42 -3.02 -0.52 -3.70
CA ASN A 42 -3.21 -1.19 -4.97
C ASN A 42 -4.04 -2.47 -4.83
N ALA A 43 -3.82 -3.26 -3.78
CA ALA A 43 -4.62 -4.44 -3.49
C ALA A 43 -6.08 -4.07 -3.17
N LEU A 44 -6.31 -3.03 -2.36
CA LEU A 44 -7.67 -2.55 -2.06
C LEU A 44 -8.43 -2.14 -3.34
N ALA A 45 -7.77 -1.42 -4.27
CA ALA A 45 -8.37 -1.07 -5.56
C ALA A 45 -8.59 -2.31 -6.46
N ASN A 46 -7.63 -3.24 -6.52
CA ASN A 46 -7.77 -4.49 -7.28
C ASN A 46 -8.88 -5.40 -6.75
N HIS A 47 -9.24 -5.27 -5.46
CA HIS A 47 -10.34 -5.99 -4.82
C HIS A 47 -11.61 -5.14 -4.66
N GLY A 48 -11.67 -3.92 -5.20
CA GLY A 48 -12.87 -3.09 -5.15
C GLY A 48 -13.27 -2.61 -3.76
N TYR A 49 -12.37 -2.65 -2.78
CA TYR A 49 -12.54 -1.94 -1.50
C TYR A 49 -12.35 -0.43 -1.69
N LEU A 50 -11.50 -0.05 -2.65
CA LEU A 50 -11.40 1.31 -3.18
C LEU A 50 -11.94 1.32 -4.62
N PRO A 51 -12.25 2.50 -5.20
CA PRO A 51 -12.52 2.63 -6.63
C PRO A 51 -11.48 1.86 -7.45
N ARG A 52 -11.94 0.93 -8.30
CA ARG A 52 -11.06 0.01 -9.03
C ARG A 52 -10.12 0.74 -10.00
N ASP A 53 -10.58 1.89 -10.49
CA ASP A 53 -9.80 2.81 -11.33
C ASP A 53 -8.75 3.60 -10.53
N GLY A 54 -8.75 3.51 -9.20
CA GLY A 54 -7.78 4.16 -8.32
C GLY A 54 -7.88 5.68 -8.27
N LYS A 55 -9.04 6.26 -8.60
CA LYS A 55 -9.20 7.72 -8.78
C LYS A 55 -10.19 8.33 -7.78
N ASN A 56 -10.00 9.62 -7.48
CA ASN A 56 -10.88 10.44 -6.64
C ASN A 56 -11.15 9.83 -5.26
N ILE A 57 -10.07 9.35 -4.63
CA ILE A 57 -10.11 8.71 -3.31
C ILE A 57 -9.97 9.79 -2.24
N ASP A 58 -10.86 9.77 -1.25
CA ASP A 58 -10.78 10.59 -0.04
C ASP A 58 -10.29 9.76 1.17
N TYR A 59 -10.16 10.43 2.31
CA TYR A 59 -9.78 9.80 3.58
C TYR A 59 -10.78 8.74 4.03
N ASP A 60 -12.08 9.00 3.93
CA ASP A 60 -13.11 8.10 4.46
C ASP A 60 -13.12 6.77 3.72
N MET A 61 -12.95 6.79 2.39
CA MET A 61 -12.78 5.58 1.58
C MET A 61 -11.59 4.72 2.05
N ILE A 62 -10.42 5.34 2.31
CA ILE A 62 -9.24 4.61 2.80
C ILE A 62 -9.47 4.08 4.21
N ASN A 63 -10.06 4.90 5.07
CA ASN A 63 -10.32 4.56 6.45
C ASN A 63 -11.28 3.37 6.54
N GLU A 64 -12.35 3.34 5.75
CA GLU A 64 -13.28 2.20 5.69
C GLU A 64 -12.62 0.96 5.08
N ALA A 65 -11.97 1.11 3.91
CA ALA A 65 -11.37 -0.01 3.19
C ALA A 65 -10.32 -0.76 4.02
N THR A 66 -9.47 -0.03 4.75
CA THR A 66 -8.41 -0.62 5.58
C THR A 66 -8.95 -1.30 6.84
N GLN A 67 -10.05 -0.79 7.41
CA GLN A 67 -10.76 -1.46 8.51
C GLN A 67 -11.32 -2.81 8.05
N VAL A 68 -12.06 -2.83 6.95
CA VAL A 68 -12.76 -4.02 6.46
C VAL A 68 -11.78 -5.08 5.97
N ALA A 69 -10.83 -4.68 5.11
CA ALA A 69 -9.91 -5.60 4.46
C ALA A 69 -8.77 -6.06 5.37
N TYR A 70 -8.24 -5.16 6.21
CA TYR A 70 -7.00 -5.42 6.97
C TYR A 70 -7.16 -5.38 8.49
N GLY A 71 -8.30 -4.91 9.02
CA GLY A 71 -8.53 -4.85 10.47
C GLY A 71 -7.77 -3.73 11.19
N TRP A 72 -7.47 -2.63 10.48
CA TRP A 72 -6.92 -1.42 11.10
C TRP A 72 -7.97 -0.69 11.94
N ALA A 73 -7.53 0.08 12.94
CA ALA A 73 -8.37 0.97 13.70
C ALA A 73 -8.78 2.18 12.83
N PRO A 74 -9.96 2.78 13.08
CA PRO A 74 -10.28 4.09 12.52
C PRO A 74 -9.14 5.09 12.78
N GLY A 75 -8.80 5.93 11.80
CA GLY A 75 -7.71 6.90 11.95
C GLY A 75 -6.34 6.42 11.50
N SER A 76 -6.16 5.14 11.18
CA SER A 76 -4.81 4.58 11.03
C SER A 76 -3.98 5.15 9.87
N PHE A 77 -4.64 5.71 8.85
CA PHE A 77 -3.99 6.27 7.65
C PHE A 77 -4.06 7.79 7.56
N ILE A 78 -4.54 8.48 8.60
CA ILE A 78 -4.77 9.94 8.54
C ILE A 78 -3.49 10.71 8.21
N SER A 79 -2.34 10.33 8.77
CA SER A 79 -1.07 10.99 8.50
C SER A 79 -0.62 10.89 7.04
N VAL A 80 -0.89 9.76 6.37
CA VAL A 80 -0.56 9.58 4.96
C VAL A 80 -1.46 10.46 4.08
N VAL A 81 -2.74 10.52 4.39
CA VAL A 81 -3.69 11.36 3.65
C VAL A 81 -3.42 12.85 3.90
N ASP A 82 -3.09 13.24 5.13
CA ASP A 82 -2.69 14.61 5.45
C ASP A 82 -1.45 15.02 4.65
N MET A 83 -0.46 14.14 4.47
CA MET A 83 0.73 14.42 3.65
C MET A 83 0.36 14.74 2.19
N VAL A 84 -0.66 14.09 1.61
CA VAL A 84 -1.11 14.40 0.24
C VAL A 84 -1.47 15.88 0.10
N PHE A 85 -2.22 16.41 1.07
CA PHE A 85 -2.68 17.79 1.05
C PHE A 85 -1.60 18.77 1.51
N GLN A 86 -0.78 18.39 2.49
CA GLN A 86 0.36 19.20 2.96
C GLN A 86 1.40 19.44 1.87
N PHE A 87 1.68 18.42 1.04
CA PHE A 87 2.61 18.53 -0.08
C PHE A 87 1.94 18.99 -1.39
N ASN A 88 0.63 19.22 -1.39
CA ASN A 88 -0.13 19.66 -2.56
C ASN A 88 0.11 18.78 -3.80
N ILE A 89 0.07 17.46 -3.63
CA ILE A 89 0.39 16.50 -4.70
C ILE A 89 -0.84 15.99 -5.45
N SER A 90 -2.05 16.29 -4.97
CA SER A 90 -3.28 15.87 -5.64
C SER A 90 -3.42 16.51 -7.02
N THR A 91 -3.77 15.69 -8.02
CA THR A 91 -4.03 16.14 -9.40
C THR A 91 -5.51 16.11 -9.79
N THR A 92 -6.40 15.94 -8.81
CA THR A 92 -7.86 15.86 -9.06
C THR A 92 -8.46 17.25 -9.27
N ASN A 93 -9.74 17.28 -9.65
CA ASN A 93 -10.53 18.52 -9.68
C ASN A 93 -10.98 19.02 -8.29
N ARG A 94 -10.69 18.25 -7.23
CA ARG A 94 -10.97 18.58 -5.82
C ARG A 94 -9.69 18.35 -5.00
N PRO A 95 -8.61 19.12 -5.26
CA PRO A 95 -7.26 18.80 -4.78
C PRO A 95 -7.10 18.88 -3.25
N ASN A 96 -8.06 19.47 -2.53
CA ASN A 96 -8.11 19.53 -1.07
C ASN A 96 -9.00 18.45 -0.44
N GLU A 97 -9.62 17.58 -1.25
CA GLU A 97 -10.58 16.57 -0.78
C GLU A 97 -10.19 15.16 -1.24
N THR A 98 -9.69 15.03 -2.46
CA THR A 98 -9.39 13.73 -3.07
C THR A 98 -8.07 13.71 -3.79
N PHE A 99 -7.55 12.50 -4.03
CA PHE A 99 -6.37 12.25 -4.86
C PHE A 99 -6.55 11.01 -5.75
N HIS A 100 -5.67 10.86 -6.75
CA HIS A 100 -5.50 9.63 -7.51
C HIS A 100 -4.37 8.80 -6.90
N LEU A 101 -4.43 7.47 -6.93
CA LEU A 101 -3.37 6.62 -6.35
C LEU A 101 -1.97 6.96 -6.87
N PHE A 102 -1.85 7.35 -8.13
CA PHE A 102 -0.60 7.75 -8.76
C PHE A 102 -0.03 9.06 -8.19
N ASP A 103 -0.85 9.93 -7.58
CA ASP A 103 -0.36 11.15 -6.93
C ASP A 103 0.62 10.84 -5.79
N LEU A 104 0.47 9.66 -5.17
CA LEU A 104 1.37 9.17 -4.12
C LEU A 104 2.79 8.85 -4.64
N ALA A 105 3.00 8.77 -5.95
CA ALA A 105 4.31 8.54 -6.58
C ALA A 105 5.14 9.83 -6.71
N ARG A 106 4.68 10.96 -6.17
CA ARG A 106 5.51 12.17 -6.15
C ARG A 106 6.73 11.92 -5.25
N HIS A 107 7.88 11.74 -5.87
CA HIS A 107 9.16 11.57 -5.17
C HIS A 107 9.44 12.68 -4.15
N ASP A 108 10.11 12.33 -3.07
CA ASP A 108 10.45 13.21 -1.94
C ASP A 108 9.26 13.85 -1.23
N THR A 109 8.10 13.19 -1.33
CA THR A 109 6.91 13.53 -0.52
C THR A 109 6.48 12.30 0.29
N ILE A 110 5.64 11.46 -0.29
CA ILE A 110 5.22 10.18 0.30
C ILE A 110 6.10 9.04 -0.22
N GLU A 111 6.35 9.02 -1.54
CA GLU A 111 7.32 8.13 -2.18
C GLU A 111 8.74 8.58 -1.85
N VAL A 112 9.62 7.61 -1.58
CA VAL A 112 11.02 7.82 -1.20
C VAL A 112 11.91 6.68 -1.69
N ASP A 113 13.20 6.97 -1.86
CA ASP A 113 14.21 5.98 -2.27
C ASP A 113 14.37 4.80 -1.29
N GLY A 114 14.89 3.68 -1.81
CA GLY A 114 15.20 2.49 -1.00
C GLY A 114 14.00 1.57 -0.77
N SER A 115 12.96 1.70 -1.58
CA SER A 115 11.74 0.89 -1.52
C SER A 115 12.02 -0.62 -1.63
N LEU A 116 11.32 -1.43 -0.82
CA LEU A 116 11.53 -2.89 -0.73
C LEU A 116 11.23 -3.65 -2.03
N THR A 117 10.39 -3.09 -2.90
CA THR A 117 9.86 -3.78 -4.10
C THR A 117 9.78 -2.89 -5.34
N ARG A 118 10.11 -1.61 -5.21
CA ARG A 118 10.10 -0.59 -6.29
C ARG A 118 11.52 -0.09 -6.46
N ASN A 119 11.85 0.29 -7.68
CA ASN A 119 13.13 0.93 -7.94
C ASN A 119 13.09 2.39 -7.45
N ASP A 120 14.27 3.00 -7.31
CA ASP A 120 14.36 4.42 -7.00
C ASP A 120 14.02 5.24 -8.26
N ILE A 121 13.40 6.42 -8.13
CA ILE A 121 12.96 7.22 -9.29
C ILE A 121 14.10 7.61 -10.23
N TYR A 122 15.33 7.67 -9.70
CA TYR A 122 16.56 7.86 -10.48
C TYR A 122 16.66 6.89 -11.67
N PHE A 123 16.15 5.67 -11.51
CA PHE A 123 16.14 4.63 -12.55
C PHE A 123 14.88 4.64 -13.42
N GLY A 124 13.92 5.53 -13.16
CA GLY A 124 12.82 5.90 -14.05
C GLY A 124 11.43 5.37 -13.68
N ASP A 125 11.31 4.36 -12.80
CA ASP A 125 10.02 3.80 -12.38
C ASP A 125 10.04 3.38 -10.90
N ASP A 126 9.40 4.19 -10.07
CA ASP A 126 9.23 4.02 -8.63
C ASP A 126 7.82 3.51 -8.25
N VAL A 127 6.98 3.19 -9.23
CA VAL A 127 5.57 2.82 -9.00
C VAL A 127 5.39 1.31 -9.11
N HIS A 128 5.92 0.72 -10.17
CA HIS A 128 5.67 -0.67 -10.49
C HIS A 128 6.54 -1.62 -9.68
N PHE A 129 6.01 -2.82 -9.44
CA PHE A 129 6.77 -3.87 -8.82
C PHE A 129 7.95 -4.27 -9.71
N ASP A 130 9.15 -4.27 -9.14
CA ASP A 130 10.37 -4.72 -9.80
C ASP A 130 10.88 -6.00 -9.14
N ALA A 131 10.86 -7.10 -9.90
CA ALA A 131 11.30 -8.41 -9.44
C ALA A 131 12.80 -8.44 -9.13
N THR A 132 13.61 -7.61 -9.78
CA THR A 132 15.07 -7.52 -9.56
C THR A 132 15.39 -6.81 -8.26
N VAL A 133 14.57 -5.83 -7.87
CA VAL A 133 14.62 -5.20 -6.55
C VAL A 133 14.13 -6.15 -5.47
N TRP A 134 13.03 -6.86 -5.71
CA TRP A 134 12.44 -7.77 -4.72
C TRP A 134 13.27 -9.03 -4.46
N ALA A 135 13.91 -9.61 -5.48
CA ALA A 135 14.65 -10.88 -5.35
C ALA A 135 15.66 -10.93 -4.17
N PRO A 136 16.58 -9.95 -4.00
CA PRO A 136 17.50 -9.95 -2.85
C PRO A 136 16.76 -9.76 -1.52
N VAL A 137 15.70 -8.95 -1.48
CA VAL A 137 14.88 -8.76 -0.27
C VAL A 137 14.17 -10.05 0.10
N ALA A 138 13.56 -10.74 -0.86
CA ALA A 138 12.90 -12.03 -0.66
C ALA A 138 13.87 -13.07 -0.09
N LYS A 139 15.10 -13.11 -0.59
CA LYS A 139 16.15 -13.98 -0.07
C LYS A 139 16.53 -13.62 1.37
N ASP A 140 16.72 -12.35 1.69
CA ASP A 140 17.02 -11.90 3.05
C ASP A 140 15.88 -12.21 4.03
N LEU A 141 14.64 -12.17 3.55
CA LEU A 141 13.45 -12.59 4.29
C LEU A 141 13.28 -14.12 4.36
N GLY A 142 14.08 -14.90 3.61
CA GLY A 142 13.96 -16.36 3.52
C GLY A 142 12.70 -16.84 2.80
N LEU A 143 12.22 -16.07 1.83
CA LEU A 143 11.02 -16.33 1.00
C LEU A 143 11.34 -16.96 -0.36
N ASP A 144 12.62 -17.17 -0.68
CA ASP A 144 13.10 -17.74 -1.95
C ASP A 144 13.07 -19.28 -1.96
N ASP A 145 13.00 -19.93 -0.80
CA ASP A 145 12.90 -21.38 -0.64
C ASP A 145 11.50 -21.83 -0.19
N LEU A 146 10.67 -22.17 -1.18
CA LEU A 146 9.28 -22.63 -0.99
C LEU A 146 9.19 -24.07 -0.42
N HIS A 147 10.31 -24.79 -0.32
CA HIS A 147 10.33 -26.18 0.15
C HIS A 147 10.55 -26.30 1.67
N SER A 148 10.95 -25.21 2.33
CA SER A 148 11.07 -25.17 3.77
C SER A 148 9.70 -25.09 4.44
N HIS A 149 9.31 -26.16 5.14
CA HIS A 149 8.04 -26.23 5.83
C HIS A 149 8.15 -25.38 7.11
N GLU A 150 7.48 -24.23 7.10
CA GLU A 150 7.41 -23.24 8.20
C GLU A 150 8.68 -22.38 8.38
N ARG A 151 8.74 -21.24 7.68
CA ARG A 151 9.58 -20.12 8.10
C ARG A 151 8.72 -18.95 8.55
N PHE A 152 9.31 -18.19 9.45
CA PHE A 152 8.73 -16.99 10.00
C PHE A 152 9.63 -15.81 9.69
N VAL A 153 9.04 -14.73 9.19
CA VAL A 153 9.71 -13.43 9.10
C VAL A 153 9.51 -12.75 10.45
N THR A 154 10.53 -12.80 11.29
CA THR A 154 10.56 -12.07 12.57
C THR A 154 10.90 -10.59 12.32
N PRO A 155 10.65 -9.69 13.29
CA PRO A 155 11.09 -8.29 13.21
C PRO A 155 12.59 -8.15 12.94
N GLU A 156 13.43 -9.03 13.49
CA GLU A 156 14.88 -8.99 13.29
C GLU A 156 15.28 -9.34 11.86
N ILE A 157 14.62 -10.34 11.25
CA ILE A 157 14.83 -10.71 9.85
C ILE A 157 14.37 -9.56 8.95
N ALA A 158 13.18 -9.03 9.20
CA ALA A 158 12.61 -7.92 8.45
C ALA A 158 13.49 -6.67 8.51
N ALA A 159 13.92 -6.26 9.71
CA ALA A 159 14.75 -5.08 9.89
C ALA A 159 16.09 -5.21 9.15
N LYS A 160 16.71 -6.38 9.19
CA LYS A 160 17.97 -6.65 8.45
C LYS A 160 17.77 -6.62 6.95
N ALA A 161 16.71 -7.24 6.43
CA ALA A 161 16.39 -7.21 4.99
C ALA A 161 16.15 -5.77 4.50
N THR A 162 15.39 -4.98 5.27
CA THR A 162 15.15 -3.56 4.98
C THR A 162 16.45 -2.77 4.97
N LYS A 163 17.31 -2.94 5.99
CA LYS A 163 18.60 -2.28 6.04
C LYS A 163 19.50 -2.65 4.86
N ASN A 164 19.56 -3.94 4.49
CA ASN A 164 20.35 -4.39 3.36
C ASN A 164 19.87 -3.76 2.03
N ARG A 165 18.55 -3.68 1.84
CA ARG A 165 17.96 -3.02 0.66
C ARG A 165 18.31 -1.54 0.61
N TYR A 166 18.24 -0.84 1.74
CA TYR A 166 18.63 0.55 1.84
C TYR A 166 20.12 0.75 1.53
N ASP A 167 21.01 0.00 2.20
CA ASP A 167 22.47 0.09 1.99
C ASP A 167 22.86 -0.21 0.53
N LEU A 168 22.06 -1.02 -0.17
CA LEU A 168 22.21 -1.25 -1.61
C LEU A 168 21.75 -0.03 -2.42
N ALA A 169 20.55 0.50 -2.12
CA ALA A 169 19.97 1.67 -2.78
C ALA A 169 20.94 2.85 -2.78
N GLU A 170 21.42 3.22 -1.59
CA GLU A 170 22.33 4.35 -1.37
C GLU A 170 23.66 4.18 -2.10
N ARG A 171 24.11 2.92 -2.27
CA ARG A 171 25.36 2.63 -2.96
C ARG A 171 25.24 2.78 -4.48
N VAL A 172 24.08 2.45 -5.05
CA VAL A 172 23.90 2.36 -6.51
C VAL A 172 23.20 3.56 -7.11
N ASN A 173 22.42 4.30 -6.33
CA ASN A 173 21.76 5.53 -6.74
C ASN A 173 22.63 6.75 -6.33
N PRO A 174 23.27 7.45 -7.27
CA PRO A 174 24.10 8.62 -6.97
C PRO A 174 23.29 9.85 -6.53
N GLU A 175 21.96 9.83 -6.72
CA GLU A 175 21.03 10.89 -6.31
C GLU A 175 20.23 10.49 -5.07
N PHE A 176 20.62 9.40 -4.39
CA PHE A 176 19.87 8.84 -3.26
C PHE A 176 19.57 9.88 -2.17
N ASN A 177 18.30 10.07 -1.85
CA ASN A 177 17.88 11.01 -0.81
C ASN A 177 17.95 10.40 0.60
N ASN A 178 19.01 10.75 1.32
CA ASN A 178 19.21 10.36 2.71
C ASN A 178 18.47 11.28 3.73
N SER A 179 17.23 11.66 3.43
CA SER A 179 16.45 12.54 4.31
C SER A 179 15.88 11.82 5.53
N LYS A 180 15.57 12.60 6.57
CA LYS A 180 14.84 12.12 7.76
C LYS A 180 13.48 11.52 7.40
N LEU A 181 12.78 12.10 6.43
CA LEU A 181 11.48 11.61 5.94
C LEU A 181 11.63 10.21 5.33
N ARG A 182 12.62 10.02 4.45
CA ARG A 182 12.91 8.71 3.85
C ARG A 182 13.16 7.64 4.89
N HIS A 183 14.02 7.92 5.87
CA HIS A 183 14.26 6.97 6.95
C HIS A 183 13.04 6.68 7.83
N GLN A 184 12.12 7.64 7.98
CA GLN A 184 10.87 7.37 8.68
C GLN A 184 10.00 6.37 7.90
N THR A 185 9.94 6.50 6.58
CA THR A 185 9.17 5.63 5.69
C THR A 185 9.76 4.22 5.57
N GLU A 186 11.08 4.07 5.52
CA GLU A 186 11.77 2.77 5.42
C GLU A 186 11.30 1.74 6.47
N TYR A 187 11.41 2.09 7.76
CA TYR A 187 10.99 1.21 8.86
C TYR A 187 9.47 1.20 9.03
N GLY A 188 8.80 2.31 8.69
CA GLY A 188 7.34 2.40 8.75
C GLY A 188 6.66 1.44 7.78
N THR A 189 7.14 1.34 6.54
CA THR A 189 6.63 0.38 5.54
C THR A 189 6.92 -1.07 5.92
N THR A 190 8.07 -1.32 6.55
CA THR A 190 8.43 -2.63 7.09
C THR A 190 7.48 -3.05 8.22
N ALA A 191 7.26 -2.16 9.19
CA ALA A 191 6.31 -2.37 10.27
C ALA A 191 4.88 -2.56 9.74
N LEU A 192 4.49 -1.82 8.70
CA LEU A 192 3.16 -1.88 8.10
C LEU A 192 2.86 -3.26 7.53
N TYR A 193 3.77 -3.85 6.74
CA TYR A 193 3.51 -5.19 6.19
C TYR A 193 3.55 -6.25 7.30
N LEU A 194 4.50 -6.16 8.24
CA LEU A 194 4.56 -7.08 9.39
C LEU A 194 3.24 -7.10 10.15
N LEU A 195 2.72 -5.93 10.54
CA LEU A 195 1.45 -5.81 11.27
C LEU A 195 0.26 -6.24 10.41
N THR A 196 0.28 -5.98 9.11
CA THR A 196 -0.84 -6.31 8.23
C THR A 196 -1.03 -7.82 8.10
N VAL A 197 0.04 -8.60 8.00
CA VAL A 197 -0.01 -10.07 7.86
C VAL A 197 0.47 -10.84 9.10
N TRP A 198 0.52 -10.16 10.26
CA TRP A 198 1.05 -10.70 11.51
C TRP A 198 0.30 -11.96 11.98
N ASP A 199 1.06 -12.98 12.37
CA ASP A 199 0.56 -14.13 13.13
C ASP A 199 0.85 -13.90 14.62
N GLY A 200 -0.20 -13.58 15.37
CA GLY A 200 -0.11 -13.28 16.79
C GLY A 200 0.28 -14.47 17.68
N GLU A 201 0.06 -15.71 17.22
CA GLU A 201 0.45 -16.90 17.99
C GLU A 201 1.96 -17.12 17.96
N ASN A 202 2.58 -16.80 16.83
CA ASN A 202 4.01 -17.06 16.56
C ASN A 202 4.89 -15.81 16.66
N ASN A 203 4.31 -14.64 16.95
CA ASN A 203 5.00 -13.34 17.00
C ASN A 203 5.87 -13.06 15.76
N ALA A 204 5.34 -13.42 14.58
CA ALA A 204 6.05 -13.26 13.32
C ALA A 204 5.07 -13.30 12.13
N VAL A 205 5.57 -13.10 10.91
CA VAL A 205 4.80 -13.35 9.69
C VAL A 205 5.12 -14.74 9.16
N ARG A 206 4.10 -15.57 8.94
CA ARG A 206 4.26 -16.92 8.38
C ARG A 206 4.56 -16.85 6.88
N ASN A 207 5.58 -17.57 6.41
CA ASN A 207 6.03 -17.52 5.02
C ASN A 207 5.16 -18.37 4.05
N HIS A 208 4.40 -19.35 4.57
CA HIS A 208 3.54 -20.24 3.78
C HIS A 208 2.32 -20.74 4.55
N GLY A 209 1.19 -20.89 3.86
CA GLY A 209 0.04 -21.66 4.34
C GLY A 209 -1.29 -21.17 3.79
N SER A 210 -2.15 -22.11 3.38
CA SER A 210 -3.56 -21.91 3.03
C SER A 210 -4.46 -21.59 4.23
N ARG A 211 -3.90 -21.49 5.43
CA ARG A 211 -4.61 -20.96 6.59
C ARG A 211 -4.64 -19.45 6.47
N PRO A 212 -5.82 -18.81 6.56
CA PRO A 212 -5.89 -17.37 6.73
C PRO A 212 -4.92 -16.98 7.84
N CYS A 213 -4.03 -15.99 7.62
CA CYS A 213 -3.40 -15.32 8.75
C CYS A 213 -4.55 -14.98 9.69
N SER A 214 -4.54 -15.57 10.88
CA SER A 214 -5.59 -15.33 11.85
C SER A 214 -5.67 -13.82 11.98
N LYS A 215 -6.86 -13.24 11.77
CA LYS A 215 -7.10 -11.86 12.21
C LYS A 215 -6.74 -11.90 13.69
N GLY A 216 -5.53 -11.47 14.04
CA GLY A 216 -5.10 -11.45 15.43
C GLY A 216 -6.22 -10.77 16.20
N ASN A 217 -6.55 -11.25 17.40
CA ASN A 217 -7.65 -10.76 18.23
C ASN A 217 -7.47 -9.29 18.70
N THR A 218 -6.62 -8.54 18.02
CA THR A 218 -6.16 -7.24 18.41
C THR A 218 -6.20 -6.28 17.23
N THR A 219 -6.92 -5.19 17.40
CA THR A 219 -7.00 -4.09 16.43
C THR A 219 -5.60 -3.55 16.11
N LYS A 220 -5.28 -3.39 14.83
CA LYS A 220 -4.01 -2.78 14.37
C LYS A 220 -4.19 -1.27 14.43
N ASN A 221 -3.33 -0.54 15.13
CA ASN A 221 -3.53 0.89 15.36
C ASN A 221 -2.20 1.67 15.19
N PRO A 222 -2.25 3.02 15.12
CA PRO A 222 -1.06 3.85 14.97
C PRO A 222 -0.02 3.67 16.07
N GLU A 223 -0.44 3.46 17.32
CA GLU A 223 0.48 3.26 18.45
C GLU A 223 1.34 2.00 18.27
N ARG A 224 0.72 0.91 17.83
CA ARG A 224 1.41 -0.36 17.52
C ARG A 224 2.32 -0.23 16.32
N LEU A 225 1.87 0.48 15.28
CA LEU A 225 2.71 0.80 14.12
C LEU A 225 3.94 1.60 14.55
N GLY A 226 3.75 2.62 15.41
CA GLY A 226 4.82 3.41 15.98
C GLY A 226 5.79 2.56 16.83
N ALA A 227 5.27 1.71 17.71
CA ALA A 227 6.08 0.82 18.55
C ALA A 227 6.89 -0.19 17.72
N MET A 228 6.29 -0.81 16.71
CA MET A 228 6.98 -1.72 15.79
C MET A 228 8.05 -0.96 14.98
N THR A 229 7.72 0.23 14.47
CA THR A 229 8.68 1.07 13.74
C THR A 229 9.89 1.39 14.62
N GLN A 230 9.67 1.76 15.88
CA GLN A 230 10.74 2.04 16.84
C GLN A 230 11.59 0.78 17.11
N ALA A 231 10.96 -0.37 17.34
CA ALA A 231 11.66 -1.63 17.58
C ALA A 231 12.56 -2.04 16.40
N LEU A 232 12.06 -1.92 15.15
CA LEU A 232 12.84 -2.23 13.96
C LEU A 232 14.10 -1.34 13.84
N ARG A 233 13.98 -0.05 14.17
CA ARG A 233 15.11 0.89 14.16
C ARG A 233 16.17 0.53 15.19
N GLU A 234 15.74 0.16 16.39
CA GLU A 234 16.63 -0.24 17.49
C GLU A 234 17.41 -1.50 17.15
N ILE A 235 16.76 -2.50 16.52
CA ILE A 235 17.39 -3.76 16.11
C ILE A 235 18.62 -3.53 15.22
N VAL A 236 18.53 -2.61 14.26
CA VAL A 236 19.62 -2.34 13.31
C VAL A 236 20.54 -1.20 13.76
N GLY A 237 20.31 -0.65 14.95
CA GLY A 237 21.14 0.41 15.52
C GLY A 237 21.12 1.72 14.72
N TRP A 238 20.04 1.99 13.98
CA TRP A 238 19.92 3.22 13.21
C TRP A 238 19.77 4.41 14.17
N LYS A 239 20.73 5.35 14.11
CA LYS A 239 20.69 6.60 14.87
C LYS A 239 20.07 7.69 14.01
N ALA A 240 19.06 8.36 14.56
CA ALA A 240 18.32 9.45 13.92
C ALA A 240 19.17 10.70 13.67
#